data_AF-M4A6U9-F1
#
_entry.id   AF-M4A6U9-F1
#
_cell.length_a   1.000
_cell.length_b   1.000
_cell.length_c   1.000
_cell.angle_alpha   90.00
_cell.angle_beta   90.00
_cell.angle_gamma   90.00
#
_symmetry.space_group_name_H-M   'P 1'
#
loop_
_entity.id
_entity.type
_entity.pdbx_description
1 polymer ?
#
loop_
_entity_poly.entity_id
_entity_poly.type
_entity_poly.pdbx_seq_one_letter_code
_entity_poly.pdbx_strand_id
1 'polypeptide(L)'
;MPELSDGDDDDDDDVDGDEEQWQWMEEGRQTVTCLFCEKYLDSVSATLQHCTAEHQLNLVEIIRKHSLDDYGYIKMINFIRLTVSSVLSCIFIKNTEGLLPWDSEDFLKPVLQDDPLLQTDPEELCGTEDTCSSSRGDSHDELPCRALTVEERAQRSEEAVARLMEDVHKLKLLVQGLVLNSEPGQAGNLGAVAELREDEDEAYFSSYGHYGIHEEMLKDKVRTESYRDFMNKNPEVFRDKVVLDVGCGTGILSMFAAKAGAKRVIAVDQSEIIYQAMDIVRSNQLENITLIKGRIEDIKLPVEKVDIIISEWMGYFLLFESMLDSVLYARDCYLADGGSVYPDLCNISLAAVGDAQKHQDRFAFWEDVYGFNMACMKTAVVPEAVVEVVQAETLISEPAVVQTLDCNTVCLSELEFTTDFLLKITKTTDCTVTFSTGPQVTKTHWKQTVFLLEKPISVKAGEELKGNITVRKNKKDPRSLFVTFDLPGRKQTYSLQ
;
A
#
# COMPACT_ATOMS: atom_id res chain seq x y z
N MET A 1 -30.39 68.67 13.71
CA MET A 1 -31.19 68.08 14.80
C MET A 1 -32.53 67.59 14.27
N PRO A 2 -33.00 66.42 14.71
CA PRO A 2 -32.32 65.48 15.62
C PRO A 2 -31.69 64.31 14.84
N GLU A 3 -30.50 63.80 15.14
CA GLU A 3 -29.97 63.25 16.42
C GLU A 3 -30.69 61.95 16.83
N LEU A 4 -30.01 60.80 16.75
CA LEU A 4 -29.16 60.14 17.78
C LEU A 4 -29.95 59.02 18.46
N SER A 5 -29.42 57.80 18.44
CA SER A 5 -29.18 57.01 19.66
C SER A 5 -28.33 55.80 19.31
N ASP A 6 -27.14 55.79 19.88
CA ASP A 6 -26.30 54.62 20.12
C ASP A 6 -27.02 53.60 21.03
N GLY A 7 -26.49 52.38 21.03
CA GLY A 7 -26.84 51.30 21.94
C GLY A 7 -26.05 50.05 21.57
N ASP A 8 -24.78 50.02 22.01
CA ASP A 8 -23.96 48.81 22.15
C ASP A 8 -24.70 47.75 22.99
N ASP A 9 -24.47 46.48 22.70
CA ASP A 9 -24.17 45.45 23.73
C ASP A 9 -23.57 44.22 23.03
N ASP A 10 -22.43 43.80 23.59
CA ASP A 10 -21.65 42.60 23.31
C ASP A 10 -22.44 41.30 23.56
N ASP A 11 -22.07 40.23 22.85
CA ASP A 11 -22.07 38.80 23.26
C ASP A 11 -21.77 38.00 21.97
N ASP A 12 -20.50 37.71 21.68
CA ASP A 12 -19.78 36.48 22.05
C ASP A 12 -20.48 35.17 21.61
N ASP A 13 -19.67 34.43 20.83
CA ASP A 13 -19.52 32.98 20.81
C ASP A 13 -20.41 32.07 19.91
N ASP A 14 -19.66 31.29 19.13
CA ASP A 14 -19.89 29.93 18.66
C ASP A 14 -20.86 29.69 17.49
N VAL A 15 -20.31 29.81 16.28
CA VAL A 15 -20.68 28.93 15.16
C VAL A 15 -19.73 27.74 15.19
N ASP A 16 -19.99 26.79 16.09
CA ASP A 16 -19.57 25.39 15.94
C ASP A 16 -20.09 24.93 14.56
N GLY A 17 -19.29 24.45 13.64
CA GLY A 17 -18.35 23.36 13.88
C GLY A 17 -19.14 22.06 13.78
N ASP A 18 -19.58 21.71 12.56
CA ASP A 18 -20.06 20.35 12.25
C ASP A 18 -18.84 19.40 12.33
N GLU A 19 -18.35 19.19 13.55
CA GLU A 19 -17.58 18.01 13.91
C GLU A 19 -18.57 16.85 13.89
N GLU A 20 -18.40 15.96 12.90
CA GLU A 20 -18.95 14.61 12.97
C GLU A 20 -18.34 13.91 14.19
N GLN A 21 -18.97 14.16 15.34
CA GLN A 21 -18.75 13.47 16.57
C GLN A 21 -19.11 12.01 16.34
N TRP A 22 -18.09 11.18 16.12
CA TRP A 22 -18.19 9.74 16.25
C TRP A 22 -18.68 9.45 17.67
N GLN A 23 -20.00 9.32 17.80
CA GLN A 23 -20.61 8.78 19.00
C GLN A 23 -20.08 7.37 19.13
N TRP A 24 -19.11 7.20 20.02
CA TRP A 24 -18.84 5.91 20.65
C TRP A 24 -20.20 5.42 21.12
N MET A 25 -20.76 4.42 20.42
CA MET A 25 -21.96 3.76 20.89
C MET A 25 -21.63 3.31 22.31
N GLU A 26 -22.29 3.93 23.29
CA GLU A 26 -22.46 3.29 24.59
C GLU A 26 -22.81 1.83 24.31
N GLU A 27 -22.19 0.89 25.02
CA GLU A 27 -22.59 -0.53 25.01
C GLU A 27 -24.06 -0.61 25.46
N GLY A 28 -24.95 -0.36 24.50
CA GLY A 28 -26.38 -0.41 24.67
C GLY A 28 -26.70 -1.86 24.98
N ARG A 29 -27.40 -2.08 26.09
CA ARG A 29 -27.85 -3.41 26.51
C ARG A 29 -28.50 -4.11 25.31
N GLN A 30 -27.80 -5.08 24.74
CA GLN A 30 -28.24 -5.77 23.54
C GLN A 30 -29.27 -6.81 23.95
N THR A 31 -30.54 -6.53 23.65
CA THR A 31 -31.64 -7.44 23.98
C THR A 31 -31.62 -8.64 23.02
N VAL A 32 -31.52 -9.85 23.56
CA VAL A 32 -31.46 -11.10 22.82
C VAL A 32 -32.78 -11.88 22.99
N THR A 33 -33.40 -12.29 21.89
CA THR A 33 -34.64 -13.08 21.94
C THR A 33 -34.32 -14.56 22.18
N CYS A 34 -35.04 -15.21 23.09
CA CYS A 34 -34.93 -16.66 23.32
C CYS A 34 -35.23 -17.46 22.06
N LEU A 35 -34.53 -18.59 21.86
CA LEU A 35 -34.70 -19.47 20.70
C LEU A 35 -36.03 -20.24 20.69
N PHE A 36 -36.65 -20.43 21.85
CA PHE A 36 -37.79 -21.33 22.00
C PHE A 36 -39.07 -20.63 22.50
N CYS A 37 -38.99 -19.36 22.89
CA CYS A 37 -40.14 -18.55 23.32
C CYS A 37 -39.93 -17.05 23.06
N GLU A 38 -40.97 -16.25 23.26
CA GLU A 38 -40.99 -14.80 22.99
C GLU A 38 -40.34 -13.95 24.10
N LYS A 39 -39.51 -14.54 24.97
CA LYS A 39 -38.80 -13.80 26.02
C LYS A 39 -37.56 -13.09 25.46
N TYR A 40 -37.34 -11.86 25.92
CA TYR A 40 -36.14 -11.07 25.64
C TYR A 40 -35.24 -11.06 26.87
N LEU A 41 -33.93 -11.22 26.68
CA LEU A 41 -32.92 -11.30 27.73
C LEU A 41 -31.78 -10.32 27.47
N ASP A 42 -31.08 -9.93 28.52
CA ASP A 42 -30.10 -8.82 28.45
C ASP A 42 -28.72 -9.24 27.90
N SER A 43 -28.52 -10.51 27.56
CA SER A 43 -27.28 -11.01 26.95
C SER A 43 -27.46 -12.40 26.31
N VAL A 44 -26.49 -12.78 25.48
CA VAL A 44 -26.38 -14.13 24.92
C VAL A 44 -26.24 -15.18 26.03
N SER A 45 -25.38 -14.92 27.03
CA SER A 45 -25.19 -15.83 28.18
C SER A 45 -26.48 -16.07 28.97
N ALA A 46 -27.23 -15.00 29.27
CA ALA A 46 -28.54 -15.11 29.93
C ALA A 46 -29.53 -15.91 29.07
N THR A 47 -29.47 -15.75 27.75
CA THR A 47 -30.32 -16.51 26.80
C THR A 47 -30.02 -18.00 26.80
N LEU A 48 -28.75 -18.39 26.82
CA LEU A 48 -28.33 -19.80 26.90
C LEU A 48 -28.73 -20.44 28.24
N GLN A 49 -28.57 -19.70 29.35
CA GLN A 49 -29.03 -20.14 30.68
C GLN A 49 -30.55 -20.32 30.71
N HIS A 50 -31.29 -19.39 30.11
CA HIS A 50 -32.75 -19.48 29.99
C HIS A 50 -33.19 -20.68 29.13
N CYS A 51 -32.51 -20.94 28.01
CA CYS A 51 -32.75 -22.13 27.18
C CYS A 51 -32.54 -23.42 27.97
N THR A 52 -31.48 -23.48 28.77
CA THR A 52 -31.18 -24.65 29.62
C THR A 52 -32.22 -24.82 30.73
N ALA A 53 -32.55 -23.75 31.45
CA ALA A 53 -33.42 -23.81 32.63
C ALA A 53 -34.89 -24.06 32.29
N GLU A 54 -35.42 -23.39 31.26
CA GLU A 54 -36.86 -23.37 30.98
C GLU A 54 -37.25 -24.29 29.82
N HIS A 55 -36.32 -24.54 28.89
CA HIS A 55 -36.56 -25.37 27.69
C HIS A 55 -35.81 -26.71 27.73
N GLN A 56 -35.03 -26.96 28.79
CA GLN A 56 -34.26 -28.20 28.99
C GLN A 56 -33.32 -28.54 27.82
N LEU A 57 -32.86 -27.52 27.09
CA LEU A 57 -31.96 -27.65 25.95
C LEU A 57 -30.68 -26.85 26.21
N ASN A 58 -29.57 -27.55 26.36
CA ASN A 58 -28.25 -26.97 26.51
C ASN A 58 -27.55 -26.88 25.14
N LEU A 59 -27.50 -25.68 24.57
CA LEU A 59 -26.88 -25.43 23.26
C LEU A 59 -25.37 -25.67 23.27
N VAL A 60 -24.68 -25.41 24.39
CA VAL A 60 -23.24 -25.68 24.53
C VAL A 60 -22.96 -27.18 24.44
N GLU A 61 -23.83 -28.01 25.02
CA GLU A 61 -23.72 -29.46 24.90
C GLU A 61 -23.93 -29.94 23.45
N ILE A 62 -24.85 -29.31 22.70
CA ILE A 62 -25.12 -29.64 21.30
C ILE A 62 -23.92 -29.27 20.42
N ILE A 63 -23.34 -28.08 20.60
CA ILE A 63 -22.14 -27.61 19.89
C ILE A 63 -21.00 -28.61 20.09
N ARG A 64 -20.74 -29.00 21.35
CA ARG A 64 -19.70 -29.99 21.68
C ARG A 64 -19.99 -31.37 21.11
N LYS A 65 -21.22 -31.86 21.26
CA LYS A 65 -21.65 -33.19 20.81
C LYS A 65 -21.51 -33.38 19.30
N HIS A 66 -21.76 -32.33 18.53
CA HIS A 66 -21.72 -32.37 17.07
C HIS A 66 -20.49 -31.69 16.46
N SER A 67 -19.57 -31.19 17.29
CA SER A 67 -18.34 -30.49 16.87
C SER A 67 -18.63 -29.39 15.83
N LEU A 68 -19.59 -28.52 16.14
CA LEU A 68 -20.02 -27.46 15.22
C LEU A 68 -18.97 -26.37 15.13
N ASP A 69 -18.58 -26.01 13.90
CA ASP A 69 -17.83 -24.79 13.57
C ASP A 69 -18.76 -23.57 13.45
N ASP A 70 -18.22 -22.39 13.16
CA ASP A 70 -18.99 -21.13 13.03
C ASP A 70 -20.20 -21.29 12.11
N TYR A 71 -19.99 -21.94 10.96
CA TYR A 71 -21.03 -22.17 9.97
C TYR A 71 -22.07 -23.17 10.45
N GLY A 72 -21.65 -24.29 11.07
CA GLY A 72 -22.54 -25.27 11.67
C GLY A 72 -23.40 -24.68 12.80
N TYR A 73 -22.81 -23.79 13.61
CA TYR A 73 -23.51 -23.04 14.65
C TYR A 73 -24.56 -22.08 14.07
N ILE A 74 -24.20 -21.27 13.07
CA ILE A 74 -25.14 -20.37 12.37
C ILE A 74 -26.31 -21.15 11.78
N LYS A 75 -26.02 -22.26 11.08
CA LYS A 75 -27.06 -23.12 10.49
C LYS A 75 -28.01 -23.68 11.55
N MET A 76 -27.48 -24.14 12.69
CA MET A 76 -28.29 -24.65 13.81
C MET A 76 -29.20 -23.56 14.39
N ILE A 77 -28.69 -22.35 14.64
CA ILE A 77 -29.47 -21.24 15.19
C ILE A 77 -30.61 -20.86 14.23
N ASN A 78 -30.31 -20.67 12.94
CA ASN A 78 -31.32 -20.34 11.94
C ASN A 78 -32.36 -21.47 11.75
N PHE A 79 -31.93 -22.73 11.80
CA PHE A 79 -32.83 -23.88 11.79
C PHE A 79 -33.81 -23.85 12.98
N ILE A 80 -33.31 -23.58 14.19
CA ILE A 80 -34.16 -23.47 15.39
C ILE A 80 -35.15 -22.32 15.25
N ARG A 81 -34.71 -21.16 14.75
CA ARG A 81 -35.58 -19.99 14.51
C ARG A 81 -36.69 -20.25 13.49
N LEU A 82 -36.42 -21.04 12.45
CA LEU A 82 -37.39 -21.39 11.41
C LEU A 82 -38.35 -22.52 11.82
N THR A 83 -38.01 -23.28 12.86
CA THR A 83 -38.79 -24.46 13.27
C THR A 83 -39.70 -24.15 14.44
N VAL A 84 -40.97 -24.56 14.36
CA VAL A 84 -41.96 -24.31 15.42
C VAL A 84 -41.60 -25.06 16.72
N SER A 85 -41.61 -24.34 17.85
CA SER A 85 -41.19 -24.78 19.20
C SER A 85 -41.74 -26.15 19.66
N SER A 86 -42.94 -26.55 19.19
CA SER A 86 -43.55 -27.85 19.53
C SER A 86 -42.90 -29.07 18.84
N VAL A 87 -42.05 -28.87 17.83
CA VAL A 87 -41.42 -29.95 17.03
C VAL A 87 -39.96 -30.18 17.43
N LEU A 88 -39.30 -29.18 18.01
CA LEU A 88 -37.87 -29.20 18.33
C LEU A 88 -37.51 -30.24 19.41
N SER A 89 -38.35 -30.42 20.42
CA SER A 89 -38.16 -31.44 21.45
C SER A 89 -38.25 -32.88 20.91
N CYS A 90 -38.96 -33.12 19.80
CA CYS A 90 -39.00 -34.43 19.15
C CYS A 90 -37.77 -34.70 18.26
N ILE A 91 -37.18 -33.66 17.66
CA ILE A 91 -36.06 -33.79 16.72
C ILE A 91 -34.73 -34.08 17.47
N PHE A 92 -34.47 -33.39 18.58
CA PHE A 92 -33.22 -33.58 19.33
C PHE A 92 -33.19 -34.86 20.18
N ILE A 93 -34.34 -35.45 20.52
CA ILE A 93 -34.45 -36.66 21.35
C ILE A 93 -34.40 -37.96 20.52
N LYS A 94 -34.74 -37.94 19.23
CA LYS A 94 -34.95 -39.17 18.42
C LYS A 94 -34.02 -39.38 17.23
N ASN A 95 -33.06 -38.48 16.98
CA ASN A 95 -32.19 -38.62 15.80
C ASN A 95 -31.07 -39.65 16.04
N THR A 96 -31.38 -40.92 15.77
CA THR A 96 -30.46 -42.07 15.79
C THR A 96 -29.80 -42.36 14.44
N GLU A 97 -30.00 -41.54 13.41
CA GLU A 97 -29.43 -41.74 12.07
C GLU A 97 -28.71 -40.47 11.59
N GLY A 98 -27.41 -40.35 11.92
CA GLY A 98 -26.29 -39.63 11.27
C GLY A 98 -26.42 -38.28 10.54
N LEU A 99 -27.60 -37.79 10.19
CA LEU A 99 -27.82 -36.56 9.42
C LEU A 99 -28.32 -35.46 10.36
N LEU A 100 -27.58 -34.35 10.37
CA LEU A 100 -27.97 -33.16 11.12
C LEU A 100 -29.18 -32.51 10.44
N PRO A 101 -30.25 -32.16 11.18
CA PRO A 101 -31.44 -31.51 10.62
C PRO A 101 -31.16 -30.16 9.93
N TRP A 102 -30.02 -29.53 10.24
CA TRP A 102 -29.63 -28.19 9.78
C TRP A 102 -28.46 -28.21 8.78
N ASP A 103 -28.22 -29.32 8.08
CA ASP A 103 -27.07 -29.42 7.16
C ASP A 103 -27.22 -28.59 5.86
N SER A 104 -28.44 -28.15 5.52
CA SER A 104 -28.70 -27.34 4.31
C SER A 104 -28.00 -25.97 4.33
N GLU A 105 -27.47 -25.57 3.18
CA GLU A 105 -26.93 -24.23 2.93
C GLU A 105 -27.99 -23.12 3.05
N ASP A 106 -29.27 -23.46 2.94
CA ASP A 106 -30.38 -22.51 3.13
C ASP A 106 -30.36 -21.85 4.52
N PHE A 107 -29.76 -22.52 5.51
CA PHE A 107 -29.65 -22.04 6.89
C PHE A 107 -28.47 -21.09 7.13
N LEU A 108 -27.67 -20.76 6.11
CA LEU A 108 -26.68 -19.69 6.20
C LEU A 108 -27.30 -18.30 6.09
N LYS A 109 -28.56 -18.20 5.66
CA LYS A 109 -29.29 -16.94 5.60
C LYS A 109 -29.87 -16.58 6.98
N PRO A 110 -29.52 -15.42 7.57
CA PRO A 110 -30.07 -15.00 8.85
C PRO A 110 -31.60 -14.90 8.82
N VAL A 111 -32.25 -15.50 9.82
CA VAL A 111 -33.71 -15.43 9.98
C VAL A 111 -34.11 -14.10 10.63
N LEU A 112 -33.30 -13.64 11.59
CA LEU A 112 -33.40 -12.33 12.20
C LEU A 112 -32.21 -11.49 11.75
N GLN A 113 -32.50 -10.28 11.28
CA GLN A 113 -31.48 -9.29 10.96
C GLN A 113 -30.82 -8.84 12.27
N ASP A 114 -29.49 -8.85 12.30
CA ASP A 114 -28.68 -8.50 13.48
C ASP A 114 -28.91 -9.38 14.72
N ASP A 115 -29.19 -10.68 14.55
CA ASP A 115 -29.33 -11.64 15.67
C ASP A 115 -28.02 -11.71 16.48
N PRO A 116 -28.02 -11.29 17.76
CA PRO A 116 -26.80 -11.34 18.59
C PRO A 116 -26.26 -12.75 18.78
N LEU A 117 -27.11 -13.78 18.65
CA LEU A 117 -26.65 -15.18 18.69
C LEU A 117 -25.81 -15.53 17.46
N LEU A 118 -26.06 -14.94 16.28
CA LEU A 118 -25.27 -15.21 15.08
C LEU A 118 -23.92 -14.46 15.06
N GLN A 119 -23.76 -13.48 15.94
CA GLN A 119 -22.53 -12.67 16.08
C GLN A 119 -21.60 -13.24 17.16
N THR A 120 -22.00 -14.32 17.85
CA THR A 120 -21.24 -14.93 18.93
C THR A 120 -20.38 -16.07 18.39
N ASP A 121 -19.12 -16.11 18.80
CA ASP A 121 -18.20 -17.20 18.48
C ASP A 121 -18.57 -18.45 19.32
N PRO A 122 -18.89 -19.60 18.70
CA PRO A 122 -19.21 -20.84 19.40
C PRO A 122 -18.04 -21.39 20.24
N GLU A 123 -16.78 -21.07 19.93
CA GLU A 123 -15.62 -21.45 20.74
C GLU A 123 -15.59 -20.68 22.07
N GLU A 124 -15.95 -19.39 22.07
CA GLU A 124 -16.07 -18.59 23.31
C GLU A 124 -17.13 -19.17 24.26
N LEU A 125 -18.25 -19.66 23.72
CA LEU A 125 -19.32 -20.29 24.50
C LEU A 125 -18.91 -21.62 25.14
N CYS A 126 -17.95 -22.33 24.54
CA CYS A 126 -17.44 -23.61 25.05
C CYS A 126 -16.30 -23.42 26.07
N GLY A 127 -15.77 -22.21 26.25
CA GLY A 127 -14.56 -21.94 27.05
C GLY A 127 -14.75 -21.76 28.56
N THR A 128 -15.98 -21.80 29.10
CA THR A 128 -16.26 -21.40 30.49
C THR A 128 -16.48 -22.53 31.51
N GLU A 129 -16.22 -23.80 31.16
CA GLU A 129 -16.43 -24.92 32.09
C GLU A 129 -15.21 -25.85 32.15
N ASP A 130 -14.14 -25.41 32.79
CA ASP A 130 -13.13 -26.31 33.36
C ASP A 130 -12.53 -25.72 34.63
N THR A 131 -13.39 -25.42 35.62
CA THR A 131 -13.10 -25.60 37.07
C THR A 131 -14.30 -25.23 37.92
N CYS A 132 -15.14 -26.21 38.25
CA CYS A 132 -15.94 -26.12 39.48
C CYS A 132 -16.03 -27.49 40.15
N SER A 133 -15.00 -27.81 40.93
CA SER A 133 -15.13 -28.66 42.12
C SER A 133 -13.90 -28.57 43.02
N SER A 134 -13.79 -27.50 43.81
CA SER A 134 -13.46 -27.58 45.25
C SER A 134 -13.21 -26.20 45.87
N SER A 135 -14.00 -25.89 46.90
CA SER A 135 -13.67 -25.09 48.10
C SER A 135 -13.02 -23.70 47.94
N ARG A 136 -13.83 -22.68 48.28
CA ARG A 136 -13.51 -21.43 49.02
C ARG A 136 -12.03 -21.14 49.32
N GLY A 137 -11.52 -20.02 48.80
CA GLY A 137 -10.37 -19.32 49.39
C GLY A 137 -9.68 -18.31 48.47
N ASP A 138 -9.90 -17.02 48.76
CA ASP A 138 -9.11 -15.82 48.43
C ASP A 138 -8.74 -15.43 46.99
N SER A 139 -9.26 -14.25 46.65
CA SER A 139 -8.94 -13.34 45.55
C SER A 139 -7.53 -12.75 45.67
N HIS A 140 -6.67 -12.96 44.67
CA HIS A 140 -5.67 -11.98 44.21
C HIS A 140 -4.94 -12.32 42.88
N ASP A 141 -5.18 -13.50 42.27
CA ASP A 141 -4.43 -13.97 41.08
C ASP A 141 -5.19 -13.89 39.71
N GLU A 142 -6.42 -13.38 39.66
CA GLU A 142 -7.18 -13.33 38.40
C GLU A 142 -6.83 -12.13 37.48
N LEU A 143 -6.35 -11.02 38.05
CA LEU A 143 -6.03 -9.80 37.31
C LEU A 143 -4.79 -9.94 36.38
N PRO A 144 -3.67 -10.57 36.80
CA PRO A 144 -2.50 -10.74 35.94
C PRO A 144 -2.77 -11.69 34.78
N CYS A 145 -3.50 -12.78 35.00
CA CYS A 145 -3.84 -13.74 33.94
C CYS A 145 -4.79 -13.14 32.90
N ARG A 146 -5.74 -12.28 33.32
CA ARG A 146 -6.61 -11.53 32.39
C ARG A 146 -5.86 -10.46 31.60
N ALA A 147 -4.85 -9.83 32.20
CA ALA A 147 -4.01 -8.87 31.49
C ALA A 147 -3.18 -9.54 30.38
N LEU A 148 -2.58 -10.70 30.70
CA LEU A 148 -1.79 -11.47 29.74
C LEU A 148 -2.62 -11.98 28.54
N THR A 149 -3.85 -12.44 28.78
CA THR A 149 -4.73 -12.89 27.68
C THR A 149 -5.23 -11.74 26.82
N VAL A 150 -5.47 -10.55 27.39
CA VAL A 150 -5.79 -9.34 26.64
C VAL A 150 -4.59 -8.89 25.80
N GLU A 151 -3.37 -8.99 26.34
CA GLU A 151 -2.14 -8.64 25.65
C GLU A 151 -1.85 -9.60 24.49
N GLU A 152 -2.03 -10.92 24.69
CA GLU A 152 -1.94 -11.91 23.60
C GLU A 152 -3.03 -11.71 22.53
N ARG A 153 -4.24 -11.31 22.92
CA ARG A 153 -5.34 -10.98 21.98
C ARG A 153 -5.01 -9.72 21.17
N ALA A 154 -4.48 -8.69 21.83
CA ALA A 154 -4.05 -7.47 21.16
C ALA A 154 -2.94 -7.78 20.15
N GLN A 155 -1.94 -8.57 20.54
CA GLN A 155 -0.84 -8.96 19.66
C GLN A 155 -1.31 -9.78 18.45
N ARG A 156 -2.24 -10.73 18.62
CA ARG A 156 -2.83 -11.47 17.50
C ARG A 156 -3.67 -10.58 16.58
N SER A 157 -4.38 -9.61 17.15
CA SER A 157 -5.16 -8.65 16.36
C SER A 157 -4.26 -7.71 15.56
N GLU A 158 -3.14 -7.26 16.12
CA GLU A 158 -2.13 -6.47 15.42
C GLU A 158 -1.50 -7.26 14.26
N GLU A 159 -1.17 -8.54 14.47
CA GLU A 159 -0.68 -9.41 13.41
C GLU A 159 -1.72 -9.68 12.30
N ALA A 160 -3.01 -9.73 12.65
CA ALA A 160 -4.09 -9.88 11.68
C ALA A 160 -4.30 -8.59 10.87
N VAL A 161 -4.26 -7.43 11.53
CA VAL A 161 -4.33 -6.12 10.87
C VAL A 161 -3.13 -5.94 9.95
N ALA A 162 -1.92 -6.29 10.38
CA ALA A 162 -0.73 -6.22 9.52
C ALA A 162 -0.87 -7.07 8.25
N ARG A 163 -1.45 -8.28 8.36
CA ARG A 163 -1.75 -9.14 7.21
C ARG A 163 -2.80 -8.53 6.29
N LEU A 164 -3.91 -8.02 6.85
CA LEU A 164 -4.96 -7.36 6.07
C LEU A 164 -4.44 -6.11 5.35
N MET A 165 -3.55 -5.35 5.98
CA MET A 165 -2.90 -4.21 5.34
C MET A 165 -2.00 -4.62 4.17
N GLU A 166 -1.28 -5.72 4.31
CA GLU A 166 -0.49 -6.29 3.21
C GLU A 166 -1.41 -6.76 2.06
N ASP A 167 -2.55 -7.37 2.38
CA ASP A 167 -3.53 -7.82 1.39
C ASP A 167 -4.22 -6.65 0.69
N VAL A 168 -4.55 -5.57 1.41
CA VAL A 168 -5.07 -4.32 0.82
C VAL A 168 -4.02 -3.68 -0.11
N HIS A 169 -2.74 -3.72 0.26
CA HIS A 169 -1.67 -3.24 -0.60
C HIS A 169 -1.55 -4.06 -1.89
N LYS A 170 -1.59 -5.40 -1.79
CA LYS A 170 -1.63 -6.29 -2.96
C LYS A 170 -2.87 -6.06 -3.83
N LEU A 171 -4.03 -5.82 -3.20
CA LEU A 171 -5.27 -5.55 -3.91
C LEU A 171 -5.20 -4.21 -4.67
N LYS A 172 -4.60 -3.17 -4.09
CA LYS A 172 -4.36 -1.89 -4.79
C LYS A 172 -3.49 -2.07 -6.04
N LEU A 173 -2.40 -2.84 -5.91
CA LEU A 173 -1.53 -3.17 -7.06
C LEU A 173 -2.27 -3.97 -8.14
N LEU A 174 -3.15 -4.90 -7.74
CA LEU A 174 -3.98 -5.67 -8.68
C LEU A 174 -5.05 -4.82 -9.38
N VAL A 175 -5.67 -3.87 -8.67
CA VAL A 175 -6.66 -2.94 -9.23
C VAL A 175 -6.04 -2.05 -10.31
N GLN A 176 -4.78 -1.66 -10.12
CA GLN A 176 -3.99 -0.92 -11.12
C GLN A 176 -3.90 -1.69 -12.47
N GLY A 177 -3.87 -3.03 -12.42
CA GLY A 177 -3.83 -3.89 -13.61
C GLY A 177 -5.18 -4.15 -14.29
N LEU A 178 -6.32 -3.94 -13.62
CA LEU A 178 -7.65 -4.34 -14.10
C LEU A 178 -8.49 -3.20 -14.70
N VAL A 179 -8.20 -1.93 -14.39
CA VAL A 179 -9.05 -0.77 -14.74
C VAL A 179 -8.88 -0.26 -16.18
N LEU A 180 -7.90 -0.74 -16.95
CA LEU A 180 -7.55 -0.17 -18.26
C LEU A 180 -8.32 -0.80 -19.43
N ASN A 181 -9.56 -0.36 -19.65
CA ASN A 181 -10.26 -0.49 -20.95
C ASN A 181 -11.15 0.75 -21.21
N SER A 182 -10.55 1.86 -21.62
CA SER A 182 -11.25 3.02 -22.20
C SER A 182 -10.43 3.63 -23.35
N GLU A 183 -11.13 4.21 -24.33
CA GLU A 183 -10.63 4.59 -25.66
C GLU A 183 -9.71 5.83 -25.67
N PRO A 184 -8.79 5.95 -26.65
CA PRO A 184 -7.74 6.97 -26.63
C PRO A 184 -8.23 8.38 -27.01
N GLY A 185 -7.89 9.36 -26.15
CA GLY A 185 -7.86 10.79 -26.48
C GLY A 185 -6.57 11.19 -27.21
N GLN A 186 -6.63 12.31 -27.95
CA GLN A 186 -5.58 12.81 -28.83
C GLN A 186 -4.57 13.68 -28.04
N ALA A 187 -3.28 13.34 -28.09
CA ALA A 187 -2.22 14.03 -27.35
C ALA A 187 -1.89 15.43 -27.91
N GLY A 188 -1.81 16.42 -27.03
CA GLY A 188 -1.33 17.78 -27.29
C GLY A 188 0.15 17.96 -26.94
N ASN A 189 0.61 19.22 -26.92
CA ASN A 189 2.03 19.59 -26.72
C ASN A 189 2.47 19.58 -25.24
N LEU A 190 1.56 19.39 -24.29
CA LEU A 190 1.86 19.24 -22.87
C LEU A 190 2.06 17.74 -22.63
N GLY A 191 3.13 17.32 -21.94
CA GLY A 191 3.48 15.89 -21.81
C GLY A 191 2.30 15.02 -21.36
N ALA A 192 2.31 13.73 -21.74
CA ALA A 192 1.18 12.82 -21.55
C ALA A 192 0.66 12.72 -20.09
N VAL A 193 1.51 12.98 -19.09
CA VAL A 193 1.11 13.03 -17.67
C VAL A 193 0.28 14.29 -17.35
N ALA A 194 0.65 15.45 -17.89
CA ALA A 194 -0.08 16.70 -17.69
C ALA A 194 -1.48 16.68 -18.33
N GLU A 195 -1.70 15.81 -19.32
CA GLU A 195 -2.98 15.64 -20.00
C GLU A 195 -3.89 14.59 -19.32
N LEU A 196 -3.41 13.86 -18.30
CA LEU A 196 -4.22 12.92 -17.54
C LEU A 196 -5.35 13.64 -16.81
N ARG A 197 -6.54 13.03 -16.82
CA ARG A 197 -7.66 13.50 -16.01
C ARG A 197 -7.48 13.04 -14.56
N GLU A 198 -8.04 13.79 -13.59
CA GLU A 198 -7.92 13.44 -12.17
C GLU A 198 -8.41 12.01 -11.86
N ASP A 199 -9.47 11.54 -12.52
CA ASP A 199 -10.02 10.18 -12.36
C ASP A 199 -9.09 9.09 -12.91
N GLU A 200 -8.26 9.40 -13.90
CA GLU A 200 -7.30 8.47 -14.49
C GLU A 200 -6.05 8.30 -13.62
N ASP A 201 -5.74 9.29 -12.78
CA ASP A 201 -4.54 9.35 -11.94
C ASP A 201 -4.84 9.09 -10.44
N GLU A 202 -6.12 8.93 -10.09
CA GLU A 202 -6.58 8.71 -8.71
C GLU A 202 -5.97 7.44 -8.09
N ALA A 203 -5.83 6.36 -8.87
CA ALA A 203 -5.21 5.12 -8.41
C ALA A 203 -3.75 5.33 -7.99
N TYR A 204 -3.01 6.16 -8.74
CA TYR A 204 -1.63 6.51 -8.42
C TYR A 204 -1.56 7.28 -7.09
N PHE A 205 -2.29 8.39 -6.96
CA PHE A 205 -2.20 9.22 -5.74
C PHE A 205 -2.81 8.56 -4.50
N SER A 206 -3.85 7.74 -4.66
CA SER A 206 -4.47 6.99 -3.54
C SER A 206 -3.55 5.91 -2.97
N SER A 207 -2.54 5.46 -3.72
CA SER A 207 -1.49 4.59 -3.18
C SER A 207 -0.62 5.34 -2.16
N TYR A 208 -0.23 6.58 -2.48
CA TYR A 208 0.56 7.47 -1.64
C TYR A 208 -0.24 8.11 -0.50
N GLY A 209 -1.56 7.91 -0.39
CA GLY A 209 -2.34 8.31 0.78
C GLY A 209 -2.09 7.45 2.01
N HIS A 210 -1.46 6.28 1.83
CA HIS A 210 -1.27 5.30 2.90
C HIS A 210 0.11 5.46 3.58
N TYR A 211 0.14 5.48 4.92
CA TYR A 211 1.37 5.73 5.69
C TYR A 211 2.49 4.71 5.43
N GLY A 212 2.15 3.45 5.12
CA GLY A 212 3.13 2.38 4.91
C GLY A 212 4.19 2.68 3.83
N ILE A 213 3.81 3.34 2.72
CA ILE A 213 4.77 3.72 1.68
C ILE A 213 5.71 4.81 2.21
N HIS A 214 5.19 5.80 2.94
CA HIS A 214 5.99 6.86 3.56
C HIS A 214 6.93 6.31 4.63
N GLU A 215 6.50 5.32 5.40
CA GLU A 215 7.35 4.64 6.38
C GLU A 215 8.55 3.94 5.72
N GLU A 216 8.32 3.22 4.61
CA GLU A 216 9.40 2.60 3.83
C GLU A 216 10.38 3.66 3.29
N MET A 217 9.84 4.72 2.70
CA MET A 217 10.62 5.85 2.15
C MET A 217 11.45 6.57 3.23
N LEU A 218 10.91 6.76 4.44
CA LEU A 218 11.60 7.42 5.55
C LEU A 218 12.63 6.50 6.23
N LYS A 219 12.38 5.19 6.28
CA LYS A 219 13.34 4.19 6.78
C LYS A 219 14.52 3.97 5.82
N ASP A 220 14.37 4.30 4.54
CA ASP A 220 15.49 4.37 3.60
C ASP A 220 16.42 5.54 3.96
N LYS A 221 17.43 5.21 4.75
CA LYS A 221 18.47 6.18 5.18
C LYS A 221 19.30 6.66 4.00
N VAL A 222 19.65 5.80 3.05
CA VAL A 222 20.48 6.21 1.91
C VAL A 222 19.75 7.30 1.12
N ARG A 223 18.46 7.09 0.84
CA ARG A 223 17.61 8.12 0.22
C ARG A 223 17.56 9.39 1.07
N THR A 224 17.01 9.28 2.27
CA THR A 224 16.62 10.44 3.09
C THR A 224 17.84 11.24 3.57
N GLU A 225 18.90 10.55 3.98
CA GLU A 225 20.13 11.20 4.44
C GLU A 225 20.92 11.83 3.30
N SER A 226 20.85 11.32 2.07
CA SER A 226 21.51 11.97 0.92
C SER A 226 20.95 13.36 0.64
N TYR A 227 19.62 13.50 0.63
CA TYR A 227 18.98 14.82 0.53
C TYR A 227 19.32 15.72 1.71
N ARG A 228 19.18 15.21 2.95
CA ARG A 228 19.51 15.96 4.17
C ARG A 228 20.94 16.48 4.13
N ASP A 229 21.89 15.59 3.84
CA ASP A 229 23.31 15.89 3.85
C ASP A 229 23.67 16.86 2.73
N PHE A 230 23.06 16.75 1.55
CA PHE A 230 23.24 17.72 0.47
C PHE A 230 22.85 19.13 0.92
N MET A 231 21.65 19.30 1.50
CA MET A 231 21.18 20.62 1.96
C MET A 231 22.03 21.15 3.11
N ASN A 232 22.39 20.30 4.08
CA ASN A 232 23.21 20.68 5.23
C ASN A 232 24.65 21.04 4.88
N LYS A 233 25.22 20.37 3.86
CA LYS A 233 26.61 20.62 3.41
C LYS A 233 26.71 21.83 2.47
N ASN A 234 25.60 22.28 1.89
CA ASN A 234 25.56 23.41 0.96
C ASN A 234 24.51 24.47 1.38
N PRO A 235 24.53 24.97 2.63
CA PRO A 235 23.50 25.89 3.13
C PRO A 235 23.45 27.22 2.35
N GLU A 236 24.55 27.65 1.74
CA GLU A 236 24.62 28.82 0.87
C GLU A 236 23.79 28.70 -0.41
N VAL A 237 23.50 27.47 -0.87
CA VAL A 237 22.60 27.23 -1.99
C VAL A 237 21.17 27.59 -1.59
N PHE A 238 20.76 27.24 -0.37
CA PHE A 238 19.39 27.38 0.12
C PHE A 238 19.12 28.70 0.85
N ARG A 239 20.15 29.34 1.42
CA ARG A 239 19.99 30.53 2.25
C ARG A 239 19.28 31.64 1.50
N ASP A 240 18.24 32.19 2.12
CA ASP A 240 17.42 33.28 1.59
C ASP A 240 16.69 32.97 0.26
N LYS A 241 16.63 31.69 -0.15
CA LYS A 241 15.98 31.24 -1.39
C LYS A 241 14.52 30.83 -1.19
N VAL A 242 13.75 30.91 -2.28
CA VAL A 242 12.41 30.30 -2.39
C VAL A 242 12.55 28.91 -3.00
N VAL A 243 12.14 27.89 -2.26
CA VAL A 243 12.26 26.48 -2.66
C VAL A 243 10.88 25.90 -2.96
N LEU A 244 10.76 25.14 -4.04
CA LEU A 244 9.60 24.31 -4.35
C LEU A 244 9.93 22.83 -4.11
N ASP A 245 9.13 22.14 -3.31
CA ASP A 245 9.20 20.70 -3.08
C ASP A 245 8.04 20.03 -3.83
N VAL A 246 8.34 19.34 -4.94
CA VAL A 246 7.33 18.71 -5.82
C VAL A 246 7.13 17.24 -5.41
N GLY A 247 5.92 16.90 -5.00
CA GLY A 247 5.57 15.61 -4.38
C GLY A 247 6.16 15.51 -2.98
N CYS A 248 5.81 16.47 -2.11
CA CYS A 248 6.46 16.61 -0.82
C CYS A 248 6.17 15.45 0.15
N GLY A 249 5.13 14.66 -0.09
CA GLY A 249 4.66 13.58 0.79
C GLY A 249 4.46 14.10 2.21
N THR A 250 5.19 13.50 3.16
CA THR A 250 5.20 13.91 4.58
C THR A 250 5.87 15.26 4.87
N GLY A 251 6.44 15.93 3.86
CA GLY A 251 7.12 17.22 3.99
C GLY A 251 8.56 17.13 4.50
N ILE A 252 9.16 15.93 4.55
CA ILE A 252 10.50 15.75 5.12
C ILE A 252 11.59 16.56 4.39
N LEU A 253 11.55 16.62 3.05
CA LEU A 253 12.52 17.39 2.27
C LEU A 253 12.31 18.89 2.44
N SER A 254 11.05 19.33 2.47
CA SER A 254 10.68 20.71 2.83
C SER A 254 11.25 21.13 4.18
N MET A 255 11.17 20.27 5.21
CA MET A 255 11.74 20.56 6.52
C MET A 255 13.27 20.64 6.51
N PHE A 256 13.96 19.84 5.69
CA PHE A 256 15.41 19.97 5.51
C PHE A 256 15.78 21.28 4.82
N ALA A 257 15.05 21.68 3.78
CA ALA A 257 15.30 22.94 3.07
C ALA A 257 15.07 24.16 3.99
N ALA A 258 14.00 24.13 4.79
CA ALA A 258 13.72 25.16 5.79
C ALA A 258 14.87 25.27 6.81
N LYS A 259 15.35 24.13 7.35
CA LYS A 259 16.48 24.10 8.29
C LYS A 259 17.81 24.52 7.66
N ALA A 260 17.99 24.33 6.35
CA ALA A 260 19.16 24.78 5.62
C ALA A 260 19.18 26.31 5.38
N GLY A 261 18.10 27.02 5.74
CA GLY A 261 18.02 28.48 5.69
C GLY A 261 17.18 29.04 4.54
N ALA A 262 16.35 28.22 3.90
CA ALA A 262 15.40 28.70 2.89
C ALA A 262 14.52 29.81 3.45
N LYS A 263 14.36 30.91 2.70
CA LYS A 263 13.47 32.02 3.06
C LYS A 263 12.02 31.56 3.12
N ARG A 264 11.64 30.71 2.16
CA ARG A 264 10.30 30.13 2.03
C ARG A 264 10.41 28.80 1.32
N VAL A 265 9.65 27.81 1.79
CA VAL A 265 9.46 26.54 1.09
C VAL A 265 7.98 26.43 0.72
N ILE A 266 7.71 26.07 -0.54
CA ILE A 266 6.38 25.75 -1.03
C ILE A 266 6.39 24.26 -1.33
N ALA A 267 5.52 23.50 -0.68
CA ALA A 267 5.48 22.05 -0.74
C ALA A 267 4.17 21.62 -1.38
N VAL A 268 4.25 20.83 -2.44
CA VAL A 268 3.08 20.45 -3.25
C VAL A 268 2.94 18.94 -3.27
N ASP A 269 1.75 18.45 -2.96
CA ASP A 269 1.42 17.03 -3.11
C ASP A 269 -0.09 16.88 -3.37
N GLN A 270 -0.47 15.96 -4.26
CA GLN A 270 -1.87 15.69 -4.56
C GLN A 270 -2.49 14.71 -3.55
N SER A 271 -1.69 13.84 -2.93
CA SER A 271 -2.16 12.81 -2.01
C SER A 271 -2.73 13.41 -0.71
N GLU A 272 -3.64 12.67 -0.08
CA GLU A 272 -4.21 13.00 1.23
C GLU A 272 -3.15 13.07 2.35
N ILE A 273 -1.96 12.48 2.16
CA ILE A 273 -0.85 12.56 3.13
C ILE A 273 -0.46 14.00 3.49
N ILE A 274 -0.78 14.95 2.61
CA ILE A 274 -0.45 16.36 2.82
C ILE A 274 -1.09 16.94 4.08
N TYR A 275 -2.25 16.43 4.50
CA TYR A 275 -2.89 16.87 5.74
C TYR A 275 -2.06 16.47 6.96
N GLN A 276 -1.52 15.25 6.98
CA GLN A 276 -0.56 14.85 8.02
C GLN A 276 0.74 15.66 7.91
N ALA A 277 1.20 15.98 6.70
CA ALA A 277 2.36 16.84 6.51
C ALA A 277 2.16 18.23 7.12
N MET A 278 0.96 18.81 7.05
CA MET A 278 0.62 20.07 7.72
C MET A 278 0.79 19.95 9.23
N ASP A 279 0.29 18.88 9.85
CA ASP A 279 0.43 18.65 11.29
C ASP A 279 1.89 18.39 11.71
N ILE A 280 2.65 17.67 10.90
CA ILE A 280 4.09 17.43 11.11
C ILE A 280 4.85 18.76 11.09
N VAL A 281 4.63 19.60 10.08
CA VAL A 281 5.28 20.91 9.95
C VAL A 281 4.91 21.83 11.12
N ARG A 282 3.63 21.87 11.51
CA ARG A 282 3.16 22.64 12.68
C ARG A 282 3.82 22.17 13.96
N SER A 283 3.90 20.86 14.19
CA SER A 283 4.52 20.25 15.37
C SER A 283 6.02 20.57 15.49
N ASN A 284 6.69 20.78 14.35
CA ASN A 284 8.11 21.15 14.27
C ASN A 284 8.34 22.67 14.25
N GLN A 285 7.29 23.50 14.35
CA GLN A 285 7.38 24.97 14.44
C GLN A 285 8.11 25.60 13.23
N LEU A 286 7.86 25.08 12.03
CA LEU A 286 8.46 25.57 10.78
C LEU A 286 7.47 26.44 10.01
N GLU A 287 7.39 27.71 10.38
CA GLU A 287 6.41 28.68 9.84
C GLU A 287 6.68 29.11 8.39
N ASN A 288 7.90 28.90 7.89
CA ASN A 288 8.30 29.30 6.53
C ASN A 288 7.95 28.25 5.45
N ILE A 289 7.19 27.20 5.78
CA ILE A 289 6.74 26.16 4.86
C ILE A 289 5.25 26.35 4.55
N THR A 290 4.91 26.48 3.26
CA THR A 290 3.52 26.52 2.77
C THR A 290 3.20 25.21 2.06
N LEU A 291 2.25 24.42 2.57
CA LEU A 291 1.80 23.18 1.92
C LEU A 291 0.56 23.45 1.04
N ILE A 292 0.53 22.89 -0.16
CA ILE A 292 -0.56 23.05 -1.14
C ILE A 292 -0.97 21.68 -1.66
N LYS A 293 -2.24 21.33 -1.44
CA LYS A 293 -2.81 20.10 -2.00
C LYS A 293 -3.13 20.32 -3.48
N GLY A 294 -2.60 19.46 -4.34
CA GLY A 294 -2.84 19.58 -5.78
C GLY A 294 -1.77 18.90 -6.64
N ARG A 295 -2.11 18.61 -7.89
CA ARG A 295 -1.13 18.34 -8.95
C ARG A 295 -0.41 19.63 -9.30
N ILE A 296 0.90 19.58 -9.53
CA ILE A 296 1.69 20.79 -9.83
C ILE A 296 1.24 21.45 -11.16
N GLU A 297 0.65 20.64 -12.04
CA GLU A 297 0.06 21.02 -13.31
C GLU A 297 -1.22 21.86 -13.16
N ASP A 298 -2.02 21.61 -12.13
CA ASP A 298 -3.36 22.21 -11.97
C ASP A 298 -3.40 23.38 -10.98
N ILE A 299 -2.39 23.49 -10.11
CA ILE A 299 -2.33 24.56 -9.11
C ILE A 299 -1.61 25.80 -9.64
N LYS A 300 -1.85 26.92 -8.96
CA LYS A 300 -1.04 28.14 -9.09
C LYS A 300 -0.25 28.36 -7.82
N LEU A 301 1.07 28.49 -7.97
CA LEU A 301 1.93 28.81 -6.84
C LEU A 301 1.67 30.24 -6.33
N PRO A 302 1.85 30.51 -5.03
CA PRO A 302 1.69 31.85 -4.44
C PRO A 302 2.84 32.82 -4.81
N VAL A 303 3.70 32.42 -5.75
CA VAL A 303 4.84 33.17 -6.27
C VAL A 303 4.94 32.93 -7.78
N GLU A 304 5.47 33.90 -8.53
CA GLU A 304 5.66 33.76 -9.97
C GLU A 304 6.80 32.77 -10.31
N LYS A 305 7.89 32.85 -9.54
CA LYS A 305 9.09 32.02 -9.74
C LYS A 305 9.69 31.55 -8.41
N VAL A 306 10.40 30.42 -8.47
CA VAL A 306 11.19 29.84 -7.38
C VAL A 306 12.66 29.76 -7.77
N ASP A 307 13.56 29.81 -6.80
CA ASP A 307 15.00 29.71 -7.02
C ASP A 307 15.46 28.26 -7.17
N ILE A 308 14.82 27.34 -6.44
CA ILE A 308 15.23 25.94 -6.35
C ILE A 308 13.99 25.06 -6.43
N ILE A 309 14.08 23.97 -7.18
CA ILE A 309 13.15 22.85 -7.11
C ILE A 309 13.89 21.68 -6.47
N ILE A 310 13.31 21.12 -5.41
CA ILE A 310 13.71 19.81 -4.86
C ILE A 310 12.57 18.84 -5.10
N SER A 311 12.89 17.59 -5.44
CA SER A 311 11.87 16.56 -5.57
C SER A 311 12.50 15.20 -5.48
N GLU A 312 11.84 14.30 -4.77
CA GLU A 312 12.11 12.87 -4.86
C GLU A 312 11.12 12.27 -5.85
N TRP A 313 11.52 12.26 -7.12
CA TRP A 313 10.70 11.85 -8.26
C TRP A 313 11.07 10.48 -8.82
N MET A 314 12.11 9.84 -8.29
CA MET A 314 12.73 8.68 -8.91
C MET A 314 11.86 7.46 -8.70
N GLY A 315 11.41 6.82 -9.78
CA GLY A 315 10.71 5.54 -9.73
C GLY A 315 11.65 4.35 -9.85
N TYR A 316 11.08 3.14 -9.87
CA TYR A 316 11.81 1.95 -10.33
C TYR A 316 12.36 2.16 -11.74
N PHE A 317 13.51 1.57 -12.05
CA PHE A 317 14.20 1.84 -13.32
C PHE A 317 14.40 3.35 -13.61
N LEU A 318 14.47 4.18 -12.55
CA LEU A 318 14.52 5.65 -12.52
C LEU A 318 13.27 6.37 -13.06
N LEU A 319 12.71 5.91 -14.17
CA LEU A 319 11.67 6.61 -14.93
C LEU A 319 10.25 6.06 -14.75
N PHE A 320 10.07 4.94 -14.03
CA PHE A 320 8.75 4.39 -13.76
C PHE A 320 7.90 5.39 -12.94
N GLU A 321 6.57 5.35 -13.10
CA GLU A 321 5.61 6.31 -12.55
C GLU A 321 5.70 7.74 -13.11
N SER A 322 6.67 8.04 -13.97
CA SER A 322 6.78 9.28 -14.75
C SER A 322 6.70 10.59 -13.94
N MET A 323 7.04 10.58 -12.64
CA MET A 323 6.99 11.79 -11.81
C MET A 323 8.02 12.86 -12.24
N LEU A 324 9.09 12.46 -12.95
CA LEU A 324 10.00 13.40 -13.60
C LEU A 324 9.26 14.36 -14.52
N ASP A 325 8.18 13.94 -15.19
CA ASP A 325 7.39 14.81 -16.07
C ASP A 325 6.85 16.04 -15.32
N SER A 326 6.30 15.81 -14.12
CA SER A 326 5.79 16.86 -13.24
C SER A 326 6.90 17.79 -12.72
N VAL A 327 8.09 17.24 -12.45
CA VAL A 327 9.27 18.05 -12.09
C VAL A 327 9.72 18.94 -13.25
N LEU A 328 9.73 18.41 -14.47
CA LEU A 328 10.08 19.17 -15.68
C LEU A 328 9.01 20.25 -15.97
N TYR A 329 7.73 19.94 -15.79
CA TYR A 329 6.67 20.94 -15.86
C TYR A 329 6.91 22.07 -14.83
N ALA A 330 7.18 21.71 -13.57
CA ALA A 330 7.46 22.67 -12.52
C ALA A 330 8.68 23.54 -12.85
N ARG A 331 9.73 22.94 -13.41
CA ARG A 331 10.93 23.64 -13.86
C ARG A 331 10.60 24.67 -14.94
N ASP A 332 9.93 24.22 -16.00
CA ASP A 332 9.68 25.06 -17.18
C ASP A 332 8.71 26.20 -16.85
N CYS A 333 7.73 25.97 -15.96
CA CYS A 333 6.76 26.99 -15.55
C CYS A 333 7.28 27.90 -14.44
N TYR A 334 7.89 27.35 -13.38
CA TYR A 334 8.09 28.05 -12.12
C TYR A 334 9.56 28.30 -11.76
N LEU A 335 10.54 27.67 -12.39
CA LEU A 335 11.95 27.95 -12.06
C LEU A 335 12.38 29.31 -12.63
N ALA A 336 13.06 30.11 -11.82
CA ALA A 336 13.67 31.38 -12.23
C ALA A 336 14.89 31.15 -13.13
N ASP A 337 15.24 32.15 -13.93
CA ASP A 337 16.50 32.13 -14.68
C ASP A 337 17.69 31.98 -13.71
N GLY A 338 18.52 30.95 -13.93
CA GLY A 338 19.65 30.63 -13.06
C GLY A 338 19.27 29.88 -11.77
N GLY A 339 18.01 29.46 -11.63
CA GLY A 339 17.61 28.49 -10.62
C GLY A 339 18.08 27.07 -10.95
N SER A 340 17.95 26.16 -9.98
CA SER A 340 18.40 24.76 -10.11
C SER A 340 17.35 23.75 -9.67
N VAL A 341 17.38 22.57 -10.28
CA VAL A 341 16.60 21.39 -9.87
C VAL A 341 17.52 20.40 -9.15
N TYR A 342 17.08 19.85 -8.01
CA TYR A 342 17.80 18.83 -7.27
C TYR A 342 16.94 17.56 -7.02
N PRO A 343 17.49 16.36 -7.27
CA PRO A 343 18.84 16.10 -7.81
C PRO A 343 18.98 16.63 -9.24
N ASP A 344 20.19 17.09 -9.58
CA ASP A 344 20.48 17.72 -10.87
C ASP A 344 20.90 16.69 -11.92
N LEU A 345 21.58 15.62 -11.54
CA LEU A 345 22.11 14.63 -12.47
C LEU A 345 21.78 13.20 -12.05
N CYS A 346 21.20 12.42 -12.96
CA CYS A 346 20.83 11.02 -12.71
C CYS A 346 21.31 10.11 -13.84
N ASN A 347 21.86 8.94 -13.49
CA ASN A 347 22.38 7.96 -14.45
C ASN A 347 21.57 6.67 -14.42
N ILE A 348 21.20 6.16 -15.59
CA ILE A 348 20.68 4.81 -15.77
C ILE A 348 21.87 3.92 -16.15
N SER A 349 22.15 2.88 -15.35
CA SER A 349 23.23 1.92 -15.61
C SER A 349 22.71 0.49 -15.75
N LEU A 350 23.26 -0.24 -16.71
CA LEU A 350 23.00 -1.67 -16.91
C LEU A 350 24.17 -2.51 -16.42
N ALA A 351 23.89 -3.70 -15.93
CA ALA A 351 24.88 -4.73 -15.65
C ALA A 351 24.33 -6.12 -15.98
N ALA A 352 25.22 -7.03 -16.34
CA ALA A 352 24.88 -8.43 -16.54
C ALA A 352 24.86 -9.17 -15.20
N VAL A 353 23.84 -10.01 -15.01
CA VAL A 353 23.68 -10.87 -13.85
C VAL A 353 23.67 -12.33 -14.30
N GLY A 354 24.48 -13.15 -13.66
CA GLY A 354 24.54 -14.59 -13.92
C GLY A 354 24.04 -15.37 -12.73
N ASP A 355 22.72 -15.54 -12.65
CA ASP A 355 22.05 -16.30 -11.59
C ASP A 355 21.23 -17.44 -12.22
N ALA A 356 21.94 -18.52 -12.56
CA ALA A 356 21.35 -19.67 -13.24
C ALA A 356 20.32 -20.40 -12.36
N GLN A 357 20.54 -20.45 -11.04
CA GLN A 357 19.61 -21.09 -10.11
C GLN A 357 18.30 -20.30 -10.06
N LYS A 358 18.36 -18.99 -9.89
CA LYS A 358 17.16 -18.15 -9.86
C LYS A 358 16.40 -18.13 -11.18
N HIS A 359 17.14 -18.12 -12.29
CA HIS A 359 16.54 -18.31 -13.61
C HIS A 359 15.82 -19.65 -13.68
N GLN A 360 16.48 -20.76 -13.31
CA GLN A 360 15.86 -22.07 -13.30
C GLN A 360 14.63 -22.13 -12.40
N ASP A 361 14.69 -21.61 -11.18
CA ASP A 361 13.58 -21.66 -10.21
C ASP A 361 12.34 -20.93 -10.75
N ARG A 362 12.52 -19.75 -11.38
CA ARG A 362 11.42 -18.97 -11.95
C ARG A 362 10.78 -19.63 -13.17
N PHE A 363 11.52 -20.42 -13.94
CA PHE A 363 10.98 -21.12 -15.11
C PHE A 363 10.49 -22.52 -14.79
N ALA A 364 11.21 -23.29 -13.97
CA ALA A 364 10.90 -24.68 -13.61
C ALA A 364 9.62 -24.78 -12.79
N PHE A 365 9.32 -23.80 -11.94
CA PHE A 365 8.08 -23.75 -11.18
C PHE A 365 6.85 -23.95 -12.09
N TRP A 366 6.82 -23.28 -13.24
CA TRP A 366 5.68 -23.38 -14.18
C TRP A 366 5.60 -24.70 -14.93
N GLU A 367 6.67 -25.50 -14.98
CA GLU A 367 6.65 -26.81 -15.64
C GLU A 367 5.91 -27.86 -14.80
N ASP A 368 5.94 -27.70 -13.47
CA ASP A 368 5.32 -28.61 -12.51
C ASP A 368 4.84 -27.85 -11.26
N VAL A 369 3.61 -27.32 -11.34
CA VAL A 369 2.92 -26.68 -10.23
C VAL A 369 2.06 -27.74 -9.54
N TYR A 370 2.60 -28.39 -8.52
CA TYR A 370 1.93 -29.45 -7.75
C TYR A 370 1.41 -30.63 -8.60
N GLY A 371 2.16 -31.05 -9.62
CA GLY A 371 1.79 -32.10 -10.56
C GLY A 371 1.13 -31.60 -11.84
N PHE A 372 0.87 -30.29 -11.97
CA PHE A 372 0.21 -29.69 -13.12
C PHE A 372 1.20 -28.90 -13.99
N ASN A 373 1.21 -29.17 -15.30
CA ASN A 373 2.01 -28.40 -16.24
C ASN A 373 1.32 -27.06 -16.56
N MET A 374 1.94 -25.96 -16.13
CA MET A 374 1.49 -24.59 -16.36
C MET A 374 2.49 -23.79 -17.22
N ALA A 375 3.28 -24.46 -18.08
CA ALA A 375 4.38 -23.82 -18.79
C ALA A 375 3.94 -22.70 -19.75
N CYS A 376 2.65 -22.63 -20.11
CA CYS A 376 2.08 -21.51 -20.86
C CYS A 376 2.24 -20.16 -20.14
N MET A 377 2.26 -20.16 -18.80
CA MET A 377 2.42 -18.96 -17.97
C MET A 377 3.77 -18.26 -18.17
N LYS A 378 4.81 -19.00 -18.61
CA LYS A 378 6.13 -18.43 -18.92
C LYS A 378 6.04 -17.28 -19.94
N THR A 379 5.14 -17.37 -20.91
CA THR A 379 4.97 -16.33 -21.94
C THR A 379 4.44 -15.01 -21.39
N ALA A 380 3.71 -15.04 -20.26
CA ALA A 380 3.21 -13.86 -19.57
C ALA A 380 4.23 -13.31 -18.56
N VAL A 381 4.91 -14.18 -17.81
CA VAL A 381 5.79 -13.79 -16.69
C VAL A 381 7.17 -13.29 -17.14
N VAL A 382 7.65 -13.74 -18.31
CA VAL A 382 8.99 -13.40 -18.80
C VAL A 382 9.11 -11.96 -19.34
N PRO A 383 8.08 -11.40 -20.01
CA PRO A 383 8.03 -9.97 -20.34
C PRO A 383 7.83 -9.03 -19.13
N GLU A 384 7.66 -9.52 -17.91
CA GLU A 384 7.54 -8.67 -16.72
C GLU A 384 8.90 -8.42 -16.08
N ALA A 385 9.29 -7.15 -16.02
CA ALA A 385 10.45 -6.75 -15.25
C ALA A 385 10.17 -6.92 -13.75
N VAL A 386 11.18 -7.32 -12.97
CA VAL A 386 11.01 -7.54 -11.53
C VAL A 386 11.90 -6.65 -10.71
N VAL A 387 11.32 -6.06 -9.67
CA VAL A 387 12.03 -5.20 -8.74
C VAL A 387 12.48 -6.00 -7.53
N GLU A 388 13.78 -6.22 -7.42
CA GLU A 388 14.36 -7.06 -6.37
C GLU A 388 15.79 -6.69 -6.04
N VAL A 389 16.27 -7.17 -4.89
CA VAL A 389 17.67 -7.01 -4.51
C VAL A 389 18.50 -8.06 -5.25
N VAL A 390 19.47 -7.59 -6.00
CA VAL A 390 20.43 -8.41 -6.73
C VAL A 390 21.65 -8.66 -5.85
N GLN A 391 22.05 -9.91 -5.70
CA GLN A 391 23.25 -10.26 -4.95
C GLN A 391 24.50 -9.76 -5.69
N ALA A 392 25.40 -9.09 -4.97
CA ALA A 392 26.62 -8.53 -5.55
C ALA A 392 27.49 -9.61 -6.23
N GLU A 393 27.43 -10.85 -5.74
CA GLU A 393 28.18 -12.00 -6.21
C GLU A 393 27.69 -12.50 -7.58
N THR A 394 26.42 -12.27 -7.92
CA THR A 394 25.82 -12.70 -9.20
C THR A 394 26.09 -11.72 -10.33
N LEU A 395 26.66 -10.53 -10.04
CA LEU A 395 27.14 -9.62 -11.08
C LEU A 395 28.30 -10.25 -11.87
N ILE A 396 28.15 -10.22 -13.19
CA ILE A 396 29.10 -10.81 -14.14
C ILE A 396 29.59 -9.83 -15.21
N SER A 397 29.28 -8.53 -15.09
CA SER A 397 29.90 -7.48 -15.89
C SER A 397 30.27 -6.25 -15.08
N GLU A 398 31.13 -5.41 -15.66
CA GLU A 398 31.19 -4.00 -15.27
C GLU A 398 29.85 -3.31 -15.63
N PRO A 399 29.32 -2.40 -14.78
CA PRO A 399 28.18 -1.59 -15.14
C PRO A 399 28.49 -0.64 -16.29
N ALA A 400 27.53 -0.42 -17.19
CA ALA A 400 27.61 0.56 -18.26
C ALA A 400 26.47 1.57 -18.14
N VAL A 401 26.80 2.87 -18.14
CA VAL A 401 25.81 3.94 -18.19
C VAL A 401 25.18 3.96 -19.57
N VAL A 402 23.85 3.90 -19.63
CA VAL A 402 23.07 3.91 -20.89
C VAL A 402 22.29 5.19 -21.10
N GLN A 403 22.06 5.96 -20.03
CA GLN A 403 21.47 7.29 -20.13
C GLN A 403 21.90 8.16 -18.95
N THR A 404 22.16 9.44 -19.23
CA THR A 404 22.41 10.48 -18.23
C THR A 404 21.37 11.57 -18.42
N LEU A 405 20.66 11.90 -17.35
CA LEU A 405 19.62 12.93 -17.33
C LEU A 405 20.14 14.10 -16.50
N ASP A 406 20.31 15.27 -17.12
CA ASP A 406 20.51 16.54 -16.41
C ASP A 406 19.13 17.21 -16.23
N CYS A 407 18.62 17.20 -15.01
CA CYS A 407 17.29 17.68 -14.67
C CYS A 407 17.13 19.18 -14.94
N ASN A 408 18.22 19.95 -15.04
CA ASN A 408 18.16 21.37 -15.37
C ASN A 408 17.89 21.63 -16.86
N THR A 409 18.19 20.65 -17.73
CA THR A 409 18.19 20.88 -19.19
C THR A 409 17.38 19.85 -19.99
N VAL A 410 17.18 18.65 -19.45
CA VAL A 410 16.51 17.55 -20.16
C VAL A 410 15.07 17.89 -20.53
N CYS A 411 14.66 17.50 -21.74
CA CYS A 411 13.28 17.62 -22.21
C CYS A 411 12.54 16.28 -22.15
N LEU A 412 11.20 16.32 -22.13
CA LEU A 412 10.34 15.13 -22.10
C LEU A 412 10.64 14.13 -23.23
N SER A 413 10.99 14.62 -24.42
CA SER A 413 11.34 13.78 -25.57
C SER A 413 12.62 12.97 -25.37
N GLU A 414 13.48 13.35 -24.44
CA GLU A 414 14.73 12.66 -24.13
C GLU A 414 14.55 11.56 -23.06
N LEU A 415 13.37 11.48 -22.43
CA LEU A 415 13.00 10.40 -21.50
C LEU A 415 12.61 9.11 -22.25
N GLU A 416 12.28 9.22 -23.54
CA GLU A 416 12.10 8.10 -24.46
C GLU A 416 13.32 8.00 -25.38
N PHE A 417 14.19 7.04 -25.14
CA PHE A 417 15.49 6.98 -25.80
C PHE A 417 15.83 5.59 -26.32
N THR A 418 16.75 5.56 -27.28
CA THR A 418 17.37 4.35 -27.82
C THR A 418 18.89 4.52 -27.78
N THR A 419 19.58 3.65 -27.05
CA THR A 419 21.03 3.75 -26.86
C THR A 419 21.70 2.38 -26.98
N ASP A 420 22.86 2.36 -27.63
CA ASP A 420 23.71 1.17 -27.67
C ASP A 420 24.49 1.01 -26.37
N PHE A 421 24.62 -0.23 -25.89
CA PHE A 421 25.41 -0.54 -24.71
C PHE A 421 26.42 -1.65 -24.97
N LEU A 422 27.47 -1.66 -24.14
CA LEU A 422 28.52 -2.66 -24.14
C LEU A 422 28.83 -3.05 -22.70
N LEU A 423 28.56 -4.30 -22.35
CA LEU A 423 28.85 -4.87 -21.04
C LEU A 423 30.11 -5.73 -21.13
N LYS A 424 31.16 -5.36 -20.38
CA LYS A 424 32.39 -6.13 -20.29
C LYS A 424 32.21 -7.25 -19.27
N ILE A 425 32.26 -8.49 -19.74
CA ILE A 425 32.00 -9.66 -18.90
C ILE A 425 33.21 -9.98 -18.02
N THR A 426 32.98 -10.08 -16.72
CA THR A 426 34.00 -10.34 -15.70
C THR A 426 34.02 -11.79 -15.23
N LYS A 427 32.90 -12.53 -15.39
CA LYS A 427 32.76 -13.94 -14.98
C LYS A 427 32.14 -14.78 -16.09
N THR A 428 32.65 -15.99 -16.28
CA THR A 428 32.09 -16.96 -17.23
C THR A 428 30.86 -17.64 -16.64
N THR A 429 29.69 -17.45 -17.23
CA THR A 429 28.41 -18.08 -16.83
C THR A 429 27.32 -17.79 -17.87
N ASP A 430 26.10 -18.26 -17.62
CA ASP A 430 24.90 -17.90 -18.38
C ASP A 430 24.31 -16.56 -17.85
N CYS A 431 24.11 -15.60 -18.75
CA CYS A 431 23.76 -14.22 -18.46
C CYS A 431 22.25 -13.94 -18.60
N THR A 432 21.74 -13.15 -17.65
CA THR A 432 20.51 -12.34 -17.69
C THR A 432 20.90 -10.85 -17.61
N VAL A 433 20.12 -9.94 -18.20
CA VAL A 433 20.42 -8.49 -18.14
C VAL A 433 19.64 -7.85 -17.00
N THR A 434 20.29 -6.95 -16.26
CA THR A 434 19.68 -6.29 -15.11
C THR A 434 20.03 -4.81 -15.11
N PHE A 435 19.09 -3.96 -14.71
CA PHE A 435 19.34 -2.58 -14.35
C PHE A 435 19.70 -2.48 -12.87
N SER A 436 20.52 -1.49 -12.50
CA SER A 436 20.91 -1.35 -11.11
C SER A 436 21.09 0.08 -10.62
N THR A 437 20.64 0.30 -9.38
CA THR A 437 21.08 1.38 -8.46
C THR A 437 22.48 1.12 -7.85
N GLY A 438 23.18 0.10 -8.35
CA GLY A 438 24.43 -0.45 -7.84
C GLY A 438 24.17 -1.61 -6.85
N PRO A 439 24.36 -2.89 -7.22
CA PRO A 439 24.17 -4.00 -6.26
C PRO A 439 25.31 -4.06 -5.24
N GLN A 440 26.36 -3.26 -5.47
CA GLN A 440 27.55 -3.13 -4.66
C GLN A 440 27.42 -2.05 -3.58
N VAL A 441 26.32 -1.27 -3.57
CA VAL A 441 26.08 -0.23 -2.57
C VAL A 441 24.98 -0.63 -1.60
N THR A 442 24.86 0.11 -0.50
CA THR A 442 23.83 -0.13 0.52
C THR A 442 22.44 -0.12 -0.11
N LYS A 443 21.62 -1.13 0.25
CA LYS A 443 20.26 -1.30 -0.24
C LYS A 443 19.42 -0.03 -0.03
N THR A 444 18.68 0.35 -1.06
CA THR A 444 17.60 1.34 -1.05
C THR A 444 16.25 0.66 -1.26
N HIS A 445 15.14 1.38 -1.04
CA HIS A 445 13.79 0.86 -1.29
C HIS A 445 13.54 0.59 -2.79
N TRP A 446 14.21 1.31 -3.70
CA TRP A 446 14.15 1.08 -5.15
C TRP A 446 14.72 -0.28 -5.59
N LYS A 447 15.60 -0.89 -4.79
CA LYS A 447 16.31 -2.14 -5.14
C LYS A 447 16.89 -2.05 -6.57
N GLN A 448 16.70 -3.07 -7.40
CA GLN A 448 17.14 -3.13 -8.79
C GLN A 448 16.02 -3.68 -9.69
N THR A 449 15.96 -3.25 -10.95
CA THR A 449 15.01 -3.77 -11.94
C THR A 449 15.69 -4.85 -12.78
N VAL A 450 15.21 -6.09 -12.68
CA VAL A 450 15.78 -7.28 -13.34
C VAL A 450 14.97 -7.60 -14.59
N PHE A 451 15.67 -7.75 -15.72
CA PHE A 451 15.09 -8.07 -17.03
C PHE A 451 15.49 -9.49 -17.44
N LEU A 452 14.66 -10.47 -17.06
CA LEU A 452 14.95 -11.87 -17.34
C LEU A 452 14.91 -12.18 -18.84
N LEU A 453 16.00 -12.70 -19.36
CA LEU A 453 16.03 -13.21 -20.72
C LEU A 453 15.28 -14.54 -20.76
N GLU A 454 14.42 -14.73 -21.77
CA GLU A 454 13.69 -16.00 -21.97
C GLU A 454 14.65 -17.19 -22.04
N LYS A 455 15.78 -16.99 -22.73
CA LYS A 455 16.89 -17.94 -22.80
C LYS A 455 18.12 -17.21 -22.30
N PRO A 456 18.92 -17.74 -21.37
CA PRO A 456 20.17 -17.10 -20.98
C PRO A 456 21.16 -16.96 -22.16
N ILE A 457 22.15 -16.07 -22.03
CA ILE A 457 23.28 -15.97 -22.97
C ILE A 457 24.52 -16.53 -22.31
N SER A 458 25.07 -17.61 -22.83
CA SER A 458 26.37 -18.10 -22.34
C SER A 458 27.46 -17.09 -22.70
N VAL A 459 28.18 -16.60 -21.70
CA VAL A 459 29.26 -15.63 -21.84
C VAL A 459 30.54 -16.12 -21.14
N LYS A 460 31.69 -15.67 -21.62
CA LYS A 460 33.00 -15.91 -20.99
C LYS A 460 33.60 -14.63 -20.45
N ALA A 461 34.34 -14.76 -19.34
CA ALA A 461 35.13 -13.66 -18.82
C ALA A 461 36.07 -13.09 -19.91
N GLY A 462 36.05 -11.77 -20.07
CA GLY A 462 36.77 -11.05 -21.12
C GLY A 462 35.98 -10.83 -22.41
N GLU A 463 34.79 -11.42 -22.56
CA GLU A 463 33.90 -11.12 -23.69
C GLU A 463 33.17 -9.78 -23.51
N GLU A 464 32.69 -9.23 -24.62
CA GLU A 464 31.87 -8.02 -24.65
C GLU A 464 30.47 -8.39 -25.11
N LEU A 465 29.46 -8.18 -24.25
CA LEU A 465 28.06 -8.28 -24.64
C LEU A 465 27.57 -6.93 -25.15
N LYS A 466 27.30 -6.86 -26.46
CA LYS A 466 26.81 -5.66 -27.14
C LYS A 466 25.31 -5.79 -27.40
N GLY A 467 24.60 -4.68 -27.29
CA GLY A 467 23.18 -4.63 -27.59
C GLY A 467 22.69 -3.20 -27.67
N ASN A 468 21.38 -3.07 -27.86
CA ASN A 468 20.67 -1.81 -27.85
C ASN A 468 19.53 -1.88 -26.84
N ILE A 469 19.34 -0.81 -26.07
CA ILE A 469 18.19 -0.63 -25.19
C ILE A 469 17.31 0.49 -25.76
N THR A 470 16.00 0.25 -25.79
CA THR A 470 15.00 1.26 -26.12
C THR A 470 14.00 1.38 -24.98
N VAL A 471 13.84 2.59 -24.44
CA VAL A 471 12.89 2.92 -23.38
C VAL A 471 11.80 3.81 -23.95
N ARG A 472 10.53 3.44 -23.76
CA ARG A 472 9.37 4.19 -24.25
C ARG A 472 8.27 4.20 -23.22
N LYS A 473 7.46 5.26 -23.22
CA LYS A 473 6.26 5.32 -22.37
C LYS A 473 5.13 4.51 -22.99
N ASN A 474 4.29 3.93 -22.16
CA ASN A 474 3.08 3.30 -22.65
C ASN A 474 2.05 4.39 -23.01
N LYS A 475 1.60 4.42 -24.26
CA LYS A 475 0.62 5.43 -24.72
C LYS A 475 -0.76 5.31 -24.07
N LYS A 476 -1.10 4.12 -23.56
CA LYS A 476 -2.37 3.88 -22.87
C LYS A 476 -2.30 4.16 -21.37
N ASP A 477 -1.09 4.13 -20.82
CA ASP A 477 -0.81 4.37 -19.42
C ASP A 477 0.53 5.11 -19.33
N PRO A 478 0.50 6.46 -19.29
CA PRO A 478 1.71 7.29 -19.25
C PRO A 478 2.62 7.05 -18.03
N ARG A 479 2.12 6.38 -16.98
CA ARG A 479 2.88 6.00 -15.77
C ARG A 479 3.68 4.71 -15.98
N SER A 480 3.30 3.88 -16.95
CA SER A 480 3.97 2.63 -17.33
C SER A 480 5.08 2.81 -18.39
N LEU A 481 6.06 1.90 -18.39
CA LEU A 481 7.17 1.88 -19.35
C LEU A 481 7.26 0.57 -20.13
N PHE A 482 7.67 0.69 -21.40
CA PHE A 482 8.18 -0.42 -22.19
C PHE A 482 9.69 -0.30 -22.35
N VAL A 483 10.41 -1.36 -21.98
CA VAL A 483 11.86 -1.46 -22.15
C VAL A 483 12.16 -2.60 -23.13
N THR A 484 12.79 -2.29 -24.26
CA THR A 484 13.15 -3.28 -25.28
C THR A 484 14.66 -3.46 -25.31
N PHE A 485 15.11 -4.71 -25.20
CA PHE A 485 16.50 -5.10 -25.45
C PHE A 485 16.61 -5.76 -26.82
N ASP A 486 17.49 -5.24 -27.66
CA ASP A 486 17.92 -5.85 -28.92
C ASP A 486 19.34 -6.39 -28.73
N LEU A 487 19.46 -7.71 -28.67
CA LEU A 487 20.70 -8.45 -28.40
C LEU A 487 20.97 -9.38 -29.59
N PRO A 488 22.20 -9.90 -29.77
CA PRO A 488 22.52 -10.78 -30.89
C PRO A 488 21.55 -11.98 -30.98
N GLY A 489 20.76 -12.01 -32.05
CA GLY A 489 19.80 -13.08 -32.34
C GLY A 489 18.53 -13.09 -31.49
N ARG A 490 18.22 -12.01 -30.74
CA ARG A 490 17.02 -11.92 -29.92
C ARG A 490 16.57 -10.48 -29.70
N LYS A 491 15.26 -10.28 -29.64
CA LYS A 491 14.67 -9.00 -29.24
C LYS A 491 13.57 -9.28 -28.23
N GLN A 492 13.66 -8.65 -27.06
CA GLN A 492 12.71 -8.87 -25.98
C GLN A 492 12.23 -7.53 -25.44
N THR A 493 10.91 -7.40 -25.27
CA THR A 493 10.27 -6.22 -24.71
C THR A 493 9.70 -6.57 -23.36
N TYR A 494 9.93 -5.69 -22.40
CA TYR A 494 9.46 -5.81 -21.03
C TYR A 494 8.50 -4.68 -20.72
N SER A 495 7.49 -5.00 -19.91
CA SER A 495 6.59 -4.01 -19.33
C SER A 495 7.00 -3.75 -17.88
N LEU A 496 7.03 -2.48 -17.49
CA LEU A 496 7.03 -2.04 -16.10
C LEU A 496 5.69 -1.35 -15.88
N GLN A 497 4.84 -1.95 -15.06
CA GLN A 497 3.50 -1.48 -14.74
C GLN A 497 3.29 -1.43 -13.23
#